data_AF-A0A831LQ28-F1
#
_entry.id   AF-A0A831LQ28-F1
#
_cell.length_a   1.000
_cell.length_b   1.000
_cell.length_c   1.000
_cell.angle_alpha   90.00
_cell.angle_beta   90.00
_cell.angle_gamma   90.00
#
_symmetry.space_group_name_H-M   'P 1'
#
loop_
_entity.id
_entity.type
_entity.pdbx_description
1 polymer ?
#
loop_
_entity_poly.entity_id
_entity_poly.type
_entity_poly.pdbx_seq_one_letter_code
_entity_poly.pdbx_strand_id
1 'polypeptide(L)' 'MTHFKGTNLWEFSCGAGADKHAGGWSQEDVRPEHRFLSVKGGFLYGKVSHKNGMPTLTFQHRDVDGNVVHKEIFQR' A
#
# COMPACT_ATOMS: atom_id res chain seq x y z
N MET A 1 1.58 -3.78 2.96
CA MET A 1 2.14 -4.11 1.63
C MET A 1 3.20 -5.16 1.81
N THR A 2 3.05 -6.26 1.08
CA THR A 2 3.90 -7.44 1.20
C THR A 2 4.39 -7.83 -0.18
N HIS A 3 5.66 -8.18 -0.30
CA HIS A 3 6.22 -8.75 -1.54
C HIS A 3 7.01 -10.00 -1.21
N PHE A 4 6.54 -11.13 -1.71
CA PHE A 4 7.13 -12.43 -1.41
C PHE A 4 8.39 -12.65 -2.23
N LYS A 5 9.51 -12.89 -1.54
CA LYS A 5 10.82 -13.12 -2.17
C LYS A 5 10.75 -14.30 -3.14
N GLY A 6 11.34 -14.13 -4.33
CA GLY A 6 11.36 -15.17 -5.38
C GLY A 6 10.09 -15.22 -6.23
N THR A 7 9.16 -14.28 -6.05
CA THR A 7 7.93 -14.17 -6.86
C THR A 7 7.78 -12.76 -7.44
N ASN A 8 6.83 -12.58 -8.35
CA ASN A 8 6.33 -11.25 -8.74
C ASN A 8 4.96 -10.94 -8.12
N LEU A 9 4.65 -11.56 -6.97
CA LEU A 9 3.40 -11.36 -6.27
C LEU A 9 3.53 -10.17 -5.31
N TRP A 10 2.59 -9.23 -5.44
CA TRP A 10 2.47 -8.07 -4.58
C TRP A 10 1.11 -8.07 -3.92
N GLU A 11 1.11 -7.96 -2.59
CA GLU A 11 -0.11 -7.85 -1.81
C GLU A 11 -0.22 -6.45 -1.21
N PHE A 12 -1.37 -5.84 -1.42
CA PHE A 12 -1.71 -4.54 -0.86
C PHE A 12 -2.94 -4.70 0.02
N SER A 13 -2.77 -4.40 1.30
CA SER A 13 -3.83 -4.25 2.28
C SER A 13 -3.91 -2.79 2.72
N CYS A 14 -5.09 -2.36 3.13
CA CYS A 14 -5.28 -1.10 3.84
C CYS A 14 -6.04 -1.41 5.14
N GLY A 15 -5.74 -0.67 6.21
CA GLY A 15 -6.42 -0.79 7.50
C GLY A 15 -7.90 -0.42 7.41
N ALA A 16 -8.57 -0.33 8.58
CA ALA A 16 -9.98 0.03 8.64
C ALA A 16 -10.27 1.39 7.98
N GLY A 17 -11.46 1.61 7.42
CA GLY A 17 -11.81 2.88 6.78
C GLY A 17 -11.79 4.11 7.70
N ALA A 18 -11.69 3.91 9.02
CA ALA A 18 -11.55 4.97 10.02
C ALA A 18 -10.66 4.50 11.19
N ASP A 19 -9.88 5.43 11.75
CA ASP A 19 -8.96 5.16 12.87
C ASP A 19 -9.66 4.57 14.10
N LYS A 20 -10.94 4.90 14.31
CA LYS A 20 -11.75 4.38 15.43
C LYS A 20 -11.94 2.86 15.40
N HIS A 21 -11.75 2.23 14.23
CA HIS A 21 -11.83 0.79 14.05
C HIS A 21 -10.47 0.15 13.69
N ALA A 22 -9.39 0.92 13.77
CA ALA A 22 -8.04 0.42 13.58
C ALA A 22 -7.63 -0.49 14.75
N GLY A 23 -7.30 -1.75 14.45
CA GLY A 23 -6.91 -2.76 15.43
C GLY A 23 -6.65 -4.11 14.76
N GLY A 24 -6.43 -5.16 15.56
CA GLY A 24 -6.29 -6.53 15.05
C GLY A 24 -4.86 -6.95 14.63
N TRP A 25 -3.91 -6.02 14.57
CA TRP A 25 -2.50 -6.32 14.36
C TRP A 25 -1.60 -5.39 15.19
N SER A 26 -0.57 -5.94 15.84
CA SER A 26 0.38 -5.10 16.56
C SER A 26 1.27 -4.35 15.57
N GLN A 27 1.41 -3.04 15.75
CA GLN A 27 2.36 -2.23 14.98
C GLN A 27 3.81 -2.67 15.19
N GLU A 28 4.09 -3.40 16.28
CA GLU A 28 5.39 -3.96 16.61
C GLU A 28 5.61 -5.36 15.98
N ASP A 29 4.56 -6.04 15.51
CA ASP A 29 4.65 -7.30 14.75
C ASP A 29 4.96 -7.01 13.27
N VAL A 30 6.16 -6.49 13.02
CA VAL A 30 6.69 -6.30 11.67
C VAL A 30 7.38 -7.58 11.22
N ARG A 31 6.82 -8.23 10.20
CA ARG A 31 7.36 -9.45 9.61
C ARG A 31 8.31 -9.15 8.45
N PRO A 32 9.27 -10.04 8.12
CA PRO A 32 10.26 -9.80 7.07
C PRO A 32 9.66 -9.48 5.69
N GLU A 33 8.46 -9.98 5.41
CA GLU A 33 7.76 -9.78 4.14
C GLU A 33 7.04 -8.43 4.07
N HIS A 34 6.79 -7.77 5.21
CA HIS A 34 6.15 -6.47 5.27
C HIS A 34 7.11 -5.38 4.77
N ARG A 35 6.77 -4.79 3.62
CA ARG A 35 7.45 -3.59 3.12
C ARG A 35 6.79 -2.29 3.58
N PHE A 36 5.52 -2.37 3.96
CA PHE A 36 4.77 -1.28 4.58
C PHE A 36 3.69 -1.85 5.50
N LEU A 37 3.62 -1.37 6.73
CA LEU A 37 2.58 -1.72 7.70
C LEU A 37 1.92 -0.43 8.17
N SER A 38 0.61 -0.33 7.99
CA SER A 38 -0.21 0.73 8.57
C SER A 38 -1.48 0.13 9.12
N VAL A 39 -1.62 0.11 10.45
CA VAL A 39 -2.86 -0.28 11.13
C VAL A 39 -3.85 0.90 11.17
N LYS A 40 -3.38 2.13 10.95
CA LYS A 40 -4.22 3.33 10.86
C LYS A 40 -5.13 3.29 9.63
N GLY A 41 -6.21 4.03 9.70
CA GLY A 41 -7.19 4.06 8.63
C GLY A 41 -6.72 4.78 7.38
N GLY A 42 -7.50 4.63 6.32
CA GLY A 42 -7.18 5.17 5.00
C GLY A 42 -7.68 4.28 3.87
N PHE A 43 -7.13 4.47 2.68
CA PHE A 43 -7.48 3.68 1.50
C PHE A 43 -6.30 3.47 0.56
N LEU A 44 -6.40 2.44 -0.29
CA LEU A 44 -5.47 2.22 -1.40
C LEU A 44 -6.02 2.91 -2.67
N TYR A 45 -5.22 3.79 -3.25
CA TYR A 45 -5.49 4.43 -4.53
C TYR A 45 -4.62 3.83 -5.63
N GLY A 46 -5.24 3.37 -6.72
CA GLY A 46 -4.56 2.87 -7.92
C GLY A 46 -4.76 3.81 -9.11
N LYS A 47 -3.69 4.10 -9.84
CA LYS A 47 -3.74 4.88 -11.08
C LYS A 47 -2.88 4.26 -12.17
N VAL A 48 -3.50 4.06 -13.34
CA VAL A 48 -2.79 3.77 -14.58
C VAL A 48 -2.60 5.07 -15.36
N SER A 49 -1.39 5.28 -15.88
CA SER A 49 -1.05 6.44 -16.70
C SER A 49 -0.08 6.03 -17.80
N HIS A 50 -0.01 6.81 -18.88
CA HIS A 50 1.01 6.64 -19.92
C HIS A 50 2.02 7.77 -19.78
N LYS A 51 3.17 7.47 -19.15
CA LYS A 51 4.25 8.45 -18.97
C LYS A 51 5.30 8.19 -20.04
N ASN A 52 5.52 9.17 -20.92
CA ASN A 52 6.44 9.06 -22.06
C ASN A 52 6.11 7.85 -22.97
N GLY A 53 4.82 7.59 -23.19
CA GLY A 53 4.37 6.44 -24.00
C GLY A 53 4.41 5.08 -23.29
N MET A 54 4.98 4.99 -22.09
CA MET A 54 5.04 3.73 -21.33
C MET A 54 3.89 3.62 -20.32
N PRO A 55 3.17 2.49 -20.28
CA PRO A 55 2.16 2.25 -19.25
C PRO A 55 2.83 2.18 -17.87
N THR A 56 2.36 3.02 -16.96
CA THR A 56 2.84 3.11 -15.58
C THR A 56 1.64 2.94 -14.64
N LEU A 57 1.72 1.92 -13.79
CA LEU A 57 0.78 1.72 -12.69
C LEU A 57 1.39 2.30 -11.41
N THR A 58 0.62 3.09 -10.68
CA THR A 58 1.01 3.62 -9.38
C THR A 58 -0.02 3.20 -8.34
N PHE A 59 0.45 2.56 -7.26
CA PHE A 59 -0.34 2.32 -6.07
C PHE A 59 0.10 3.28 -4.95
N GLN A 60 -0.87 3.86 -4.25
CA GLN A 60 -0.65 4.78 -3.14
C GLN A 60 -1.52 4.38 -1.97
N HIS A 61 -0.91 4.09 -0.82
CA HIS A 61 -1.65 4.14 0.45
C HIS A 61 -1.84 5.59 0.82
N ARG A 62 -3.09 5.94 1.09
CA ARG A 62 -3.48 7.27 1.57
C ARG A 62 -4.08 7.15 2.96
N ASP A 63 -3.77 8.12 3.80
CA ASP A 63 -4.47 8.27 5.08
C ASP A 63 -5.92 8.74 4.86
N VAL A 64 -6.66 8.89 5.96
CA VAL A 64 -8.08 9.33 5.93
C VAL A 64 -8.27 10.75 5.38
N ASP A 65 -7.24 11.59 5.46
CA ASP A 65 -7.22 12.95 4.91
C ASP A 65 -6.81 12.97 3.42
N GLY A 66 -6.42 11.82 2.87
CA GLY A 66 -6.03 11.64 1.48
C GLY A 66 -4.55 11.88 1.19
N ASN A 67 -3.72 12.11 2.22
CA ASN A 67 -2.28 12.28 2.07
C ASN A 67 -1.61 10.95 1.74
N VAL A 68 -0.62 10.96 0.86
CA VAL A 68 0.12 9.75 0.47
C VAL A 68 1.13 9.39 1.55
N VAL A 69 0.95 8.24 2.17
CA VAL A 69 1.85 7.71 3.22
C VAL A 69 2.78 6.62 2.71
N HIS A 70 2.43 5.97 1.60
CA HIS A 70 3.28 5.01 0.90
C HIS A 70 2.91 4.95 -0.58
N LYS A 71 3.89 4.66 -1.44
CA LYS A 71 3.72 4.66 -2.89
C LYS A 71 4.63 3.63 -3.56
N GLU A 72 4.05 2.84 -4.45
CA GLU A 72 4.76 1.89 -5.32
C GLU A 72 4.45 2.22 -6.79
N ILE A 73 5.48 2.12 -7.64
CA ILE A 73 5.38 2.43 -9.07
C ILE A 73 5.86 1.22 -9.87
N PHE A 74 5.03 0.79 -10.80
CA PHE A 74 5.28 -0.32 -11.70
C PHE A 74 5.33 0.19 -13.14
N GLN A 75 6.45 -0.09 -13.80
CA GLN A 75 6.67 0.22 -15.21
C GLN A 75 7.00 -1.09 -15.92
N ARG A 76 6.63 -1.16 -17.20
CA ARG A 76 6.92 -2.31 -18.06
C ARG A 76 7.71 -1.85 -19.27
#